data_AF-A0A7S4KG91-F1
#
_entry.id   AF-A0A7S4KG91-F1
#
_cell.length_a   1.000
_cell.length_b   1.000
_cell.length_c   1.000
_cell.angle_alpha   90.00
_cell.angle_beta   90.00
_cell.angle_gamma   90.00
#
_symmetry.space_group_name_H-M   'P 1'
#
loop_
_entity.id
_entity.type
_entity.pdbx_description
1 polymer ?
#
loop_
_entity_poly.entity_id
_entity_poly.type
_entity_poly.pdbx_seq_one_letter_code
_entity_poly.pdbx_strand_id
1 'polypeptide(L)'
;DNMKTGGATAIFDAIIAGCKMLEPYAISHPDADLRVICLSDGQNNASNKDVWDAVKALYKIEATCDCLIVGNSPDNDLLRLVSAANGESFQILSLAGGYETLESVGIVSMFERREKEPKGKYKKQTYDVFRQITPKKLQQGAPIQKERVQKKKAPIKDIKTAIAAPPASSNEKSAKVQKRIASELTAFSTDNLPFHVFPGGDDGIQFLNILMEGEPGSIYEGGLFELEYTFPSNYPFVPPSVHFVTPIYHYAVSQTGHICIDVLRDSWSPALKLTDVLKKISELIHHPEVADPNANLSMRSWLSELLRVNPGDYNTNAREATKRDAGITLDEYKTKNNL
;
A
#
# COMPACT_ATOMS: atom_id res chain seq x y z
N ASP A 1 -23.00 12.92 3.07
CA ASP A 1 -22.02 13.22 1.98
C ASP A 1 -22.34 14.46 1.16
N ASN A 2 -22.79 15.55 1.77
CA ASN A 2 -23.04 16.80 1.03
C ASN A 2 -21.74 17.63 0.95
N MET A 3 -20.76 17.18 0.15
CA MET A 3 -19.48 17.88 -0.07
C MET A 3 -19.70 19.13 -0.94
N LYS A 4 -20.29 20.18 -0.36
CA LYS A 4 -20.46 21.49 -1.01
C LYS A 4 -19.39 22.47 -0.51
N THR A 5 -18.74 23.14 -1.45
CA THR A 5 -17.72 24.15 -1.17
C THR A 5 -18.37 25.43 -0.63
N GLY A 6 -17.88 25.92 0.51
CA GLY A 6 -18.34 27.21 1.08
C GLY A 6 -17.68 28.43 0.43
N GLY A 7 -16.68 28.23 -0.44
CA GLY A 7 -15.78 29.29 -0.88
C GLY A 7 -14.79 29.72 0.21
N ALA A 8 -14.03 30.78 -0.05
CA ALA A 8 -12.99 31.33 0.81
C ALA A 8 -11.75 30.45 1.04
N THR A 9 -11.38 29.63 0.07
CA THR A 9 -10.18 28.78 0.09
C THR A 9 -8.94 29.57 -0.34
N ALA A 10 -7.98 29.73 0.57
CA ALA A 10 -6.70 30.40 0.35
C ALA A 10 -5.55 29.37 0.17
N ILE A 11 -5.57 28.64 -0.95
CA ILE A 11 -4.68 27.50 -1.21
C ILE A 11 -3.20 27.93 -1.22
N PHE A 12 -2.87 29.01 -1.94
CA PHE A 12 -1.48 29.44 -2.10
C PHE A 12 -0.89 29.98 -0.80
N ASP A 13 -1.66 30.77 -0.04
CA ASP A 13 -1.27 31.21 1.30
C ASP A 13 -1.01 30.01 2.24
N ALA A 14 -1.87 28.98 2.20
CA ALA A 14 -1.70 27.77 3.00
C ALA A 14 -0.45 26.97 2.63
N ILE A 15 -0.16 26.80 1.33
CA ILE A 15 1.07 26.13 0.87
C ILE A 15 2.32 26.89 1.35
N ILE A 16 2.31 28.22 1.25
CA ILE A 16 3.41 29.07 1.73
C ILE A 16 3.59 28.92 3.24
N ALA A 17 2.50 28.88 4.01
CA ALA A 17 2.55 28.67 5.45
C ALA A 17 3.16 27.30 5.79
N GLY A 18 2.77 26.22 5.09
CA GLY A 18 3.36 24.90 5.24
C GLY A 18 4.86 24.88 4.93
N CYS A 19 5.30 25.57 3.87
CA CYS A 19 6.73 25.70 3.55
C CYS A 19 7.51 26.40 4.68
N LYS A 20 6.94 27.45 5.28
CA LYS A 20 7.57 28.15 6.42
C LYS A 20 7.72 27.24 7.65
N MET A 21 6.74 26.37 7.91
CA MET A 21 6.82 25.40 9.01
C MET A 21 7.96 24.39 8.79
N LEU A 22 8.22 24.01 7.54
CA LEU A 22 9.28 23.06 7.18
C LEU A 22 10.67 23.69 7.06
N GLU A 23 10.76 25.01 6.89
CA GLU A 23 12.03 25.71 6.61
C GLU A 23 13.14 25.46 7.65
N PRO A 24 12.89 25.49 8.98
CA PRO A 24 13.94 25.17 9.96
C PRO A 24 14.46 23.74 9.84
N TYR A 25 13.58 22.80 9.49
CA TYR A 25 13.96 21.40 9.28
C TYR A 25 14.76 21.24 7.98
N ALA A 26 14.38 21.93 6.91
CA ALA A 26 15.11 21.96 5.64
C ALA A 26 16.56 22.40 5.81
N ILE A 27 16.79 23.43 6.64
CA ILE A 27 18.14 23.97 6.91
C ILE A 27 18.99 22.97 7.69
N SER A 28 18.40 22.29 8.68
CA SER A 28 19.12 21.32 9.52
C SER A 28 19.31 19.96 8.83
N HIS A 29 18.47 19.63 7.84
CA HIS A 29 18.48 18.35 7.14
C HIS A 29 18.37 18.56 5.61
N PRO A 30 19.44 19.05 4.95
CA PRO A 30 19.40 19.41 3.52
C PRO A 30 19.08 18.22 2.59
N ASP A 31 19.45 17.01 3.02
CA ASP A 31 19.21 15.78 2.26
C ASP A 31 17.79 15.21 2.43
N ALA A 32 16.98 15.78 3.34
CA ALA A 32 15.63 15.28 3.61
C ALA A 32 14.70 15.48 2.41
N ASP A 33 13.83 14.49 2.16
CA ASP A 33 12.71 14.64 1.23
C ASP A 33 11.57 15.40 1.90
N LEU A 34 11.45 16.69 1.60
CA LEU A 34 10.36 17.52 2.11
C LEU A 34 9.14 17.42 1.22
N ARG A 35 7.97 17.39 1.85
CA ARG A 35 6.70 17.22 1.16
C ARG A 35 5.62 18.06 1.81
N VAL A 36 4.84 18.75 0.99
CA VAL A 36 3.60 19.42 1.35
C VAL A 36 2.46 18.65 0.69
N ILE A 37 1.43 18.31 1.46
CA ILE A 37 0.21 17.67 0.96
C ILE A 37 -0.92 18.66 1.17
N CYS A 38 -1.51 19.16 0.09
CA CYS A 38 -2.61 20.10 0.13
C CYS A 38 -3.95 19.38 -0.06
N LEU A 39 -4.78 19.32 0.98
CA LEU A 39 -6.17 18.87 0.89
C LEU A 39 -7.07 20.08 0.71
N SER A 40 -7.82 20.13 -0.39
CA SER A 40 -8.62 21.30 -0.77
C SER A 40 -9.76 20.92 -1.72
N ASP A 41 -10.74 21.82 -1.90
CA ASP A 41 -11.70 21.77 -3.00
C ASP A 41 -11.08 22.13 -4.37
N GLY A 42 -9.82 22.56 -4.38
CA GLY A 42 -9.05 22.86 -5.58
C GLY A 42 -9.30 24.22 -6.19
N GLN A 43 -10.21 25.01 -5.61
CA GLN A 43 -10.57 26.35 -6.10
C GLN A 43 -10.01 27.43 -5.20
N ASN A 44 -8.93 28.06 -5.64
CA ASN A 44 -8.31 29.16 -4.94
C ASN A 44 -9.08 30.47 -5.17
N ASN A 45 -9.88 30.87 -4.19
CA ASN A 45 -10.76 32.04 -4.30
C ASN A 45 -10.58 33.08 -3.18
N ALA A 46 -9.64 32.88 -2.25
CA ALA A 46 -9.34 33.83 -1.18
C ALA A 46 -7.85 34.02 -0.84
N SER A 47 -6.93 33.51 -1.66
CA SER A 47 -5.51 33.79 -1.44
C SER A 47 -5.17 35.25 -1.71
N ASN A 48 -4.35 35.83 -0.83
CA ASN A 48 -3.69 37.11 -1.05
C ASN A 48 -2.40 36.95 -1.85
N LYS A 49 -1.91 35.71 -1.96
CA LYS A 49 -0.71 35.34 -2.72
C LYS A 49 -1.07 34.72 -4.05
N ASP A 50 -0.23 34.96 -5.04
CA ASP A 50 -0.36 34.30 -6.33
C ASP A 50 0.25 32.90 -6.29
N VAL A 51 -0.04 32.12 -7.34
CA VAL A 51 0.50 30.76 -7.49
C VAL A 51 2.03 30.74 -7.52
N TRP A 52 2.66 31.78 -8.05
CA TRP A 52 4.11 31.84 -8.21
C TRP A 52 4.83 32.10 -6.89
N ASP A 53 4.24 32.87 -5.98
CA ASP A 53 4.69 33.01 -4.60
C ASP A 53 4.74 31.65 -3.90
N ALA A 54 3.73 30.81 -4.10
CA ALA A 54 3.72 29.46 -3.56
C ALA A 54 4.79 28.55 -4.21
N VAL A 55 4.97 28.61 -5.53
CA VAL A 55 6.06 27.89 -6.22
C VAL A 55 7.44 28.31 -5.70
N LYS A 56 7.68 29.62 -5.54
CA LYS A 56 8.94 30.13 -4.97
C LYS A 56 9.18 29.61 -3.55
N ALA A 57 8.14 29.54 -2.72
CA ALA A 57 8.24 29.01 -1.36
C ALA A 57 8.63 27.52 -1.36
N LEU A 58 8.01 26.71 -2.23
CA LEU A 58 8.36 25.30 -2.40
C LEU A 58 9.80 25.12 -2.91
N TYR A 59 10.21 25.94 -3.89
CA TYR A 59 11.56 25.91 -4.46
C TYR A 59 12.64 26.32 -3.46
N LYS A 60 12.32 27.20 -2.51
CA LYS A 60 13.25 27.63 -1.47
C LYS A 60 13.69 26.45 -0.60
N ILE A 61 12.76 25.56 -0.26
CA ILE A 61 13.01 24.38 0.59
C ILE A 61 13.14 23.07 -0.20
N GLU A 62 13.05 23.12 -1.53
CA GLU A 62 13.10 21.95 -2.42
C GLU A 62 12.06 20.87 -2.08
N ALA A 63 10.86 21.32 -1.67
CA ALA A 63 9.77 20.44 -1.29
C ALA A 63 8.96 19.99 -2.52
N THR A 64 8.47 18.76 -2.45
CA THR A 64 7.41 18.27 -3.34
C THR A 64 6.05 18.76 -2.85
N CYS A 65 5.11 19.06 -3.76
CA CYS A 65 3.76 19.46 -3.38
C CYS A 65 2.71 18.58 -4.06
N ASP A 66 2.06 17.70 -3.29
CA ASP A 66 0.93 16.92 -3.77
C ASP A 66 -0.40 17.60 -3.42
N CYS A 67 -1.44 17.30 -4.18
CA CYS A 67 -2.78 17.81 -3.92
C CYS A 67 -3.83 16.69 -3.88
N LEU A 68 -4.74 16.81 -2.93
CA LEU A 68 -5.90 15.97 -2.72
C LEU A 68 -7.12 16.86 -2.94
N ILE A 69 -7.77 16.69 -4.09
CA ILE A 69 -8.84 17.57 -4.57
C ILE A 69 -10.18 16.93 -4.27
N VAL A 70 -10.96 17.57 -3.42
CA VAL A 70 -12.36 17.20 -3.13
C VAL A 70 -13.25 17.78 -4.22
N GLY A 71 -13.84 16.93 -5.06
CA GLY A 71 -14.67 17.36 -6.20
C GLY A 71 -13.96 17.20 -7.55
N ASN A 72 -14.35 17.97 -8.57
CA ASN A 72 -13.93 17.74 -9.96
C ASN A 72 -13.51 18.98 -10.75
N SER A 73 -13.33 20.12 -10.08
CA SER A 73 -13.09 21.41 -10.72
C SER A 73 -11.94 22.19 -10.09
N PRO A 74 -10.73 21.62 -9.99
CA PRO A 74 -9.58 22.36 -9.51
C PRO A 74 -9.11 23.41 -10.52
N ASP A 75 -8.44 24.43 -10.00
CA ASP A 75 -7.79 25.45 -10.80
C ASP A 75 -6.59 24.88 -11.56
N ASN A 76 -6.46 25.25 -12.84
CA ASN A 76 -5.31 24.85 -13.65
C ASN A 76 -3.98 25.34 -13.07
N ASP A 77 -3.96 26.51 -12.42
CA ASP A 77 -2.74 27.05 -11.82
C ASP A 77 -2.27 26.22 -10.62
N LEU A 78 -3.19 25.71 -9.80
CA LEU A 78 -2.86 24.75 -8.75
C LEU A 78 -2.23 23.49 -9.35
N LEU A 79 -2.84 22.92 -10.39
CA LEU A 79 -2.33 21.73 -11.07
C LEU A 79 -0.98 21.99 -11.78
N ARG A 80 -0.71 23.20 -12.26
CA ARG A 80 0.61 23.59 -12.78
C ARG A 80 1.64 23.67 -11.67
N LEU A 81 1.29 24.24 -10.51
CA LEU A 81 2.17 24.27 -9.33
C LEU A 81 2.56 22.87 -8.91
N VAL A 82 1.60 21.94 -8.86
CA VAL A 82 1.88 20.52 -8.56
C VAL A 82 2.90 19.94 -9.54
N SER A 83 2.73 20.16 -10.85
CA SER A 83 3.70 19.72 -11.86
C SER A 83 5.07 20.36 -11.68
N ALA A 84 5.11 21.68 -11.43
CA ALA A 84 6.34 22.44 -11.23
C ALA A 84 7.12 22.01 -9.98
N ALA A 85 6.41 21.47 -8.98
CA ALA A 85 6.94 20.99 -7.72
C ALA A 85 7.14 19.46 -7.69
N ASN A 86 7.08 18.77 -8.83
CA ASN A 86 7.22 17.31 -8.95
C ASN A 86 6.20 16.50 -8.13
N GLY A 87 5.01 17.05 -7.88
CA GLY A 87 3.95 16.40 -7.15
C GLY A 87 2.96 15.62 -8.01
N GLU A 88 2.03 14.94 -7.34
CA GLU A 88 0.86 14.25 -7.88
C GLU A 88 -0.42 14.97 -7.42
N SER A 89 -1.49 14.81 -8.20
CA SER A 89 -2.82 15.34 -7.88
C SER A 89 -3.85 14.22 -7.91
N PHE A 90 -4.60 14.08 -6.82
CA PHE A 90 -5.62 13.05 -6.65
C PHE A 90 -6.99 13.65 -6.51
N GLN A 91 -7.99 12.94 -7.03
CA GLN A 91 -9.38 13.32 -7.00
C GLN A 91 -10.13 12.47 -5.96
N ILE A 92 -10.86 13.15 -5.09
CA ILE A 92 -11.68 12.58 -4.02
C ILE A 92 -13.14 12.84 -4.35
N LEU A 93 -13.88 11.78 -4.66
CA LEU A 93 -15.30 11.83 -5.00
C LEU A 93 -16.21 11.31 -3.88
N SER A 94 -15.65 10.63 -2.88
CA SER A 94 -16.37 10.11 -1.73
C SER A 94 -15.50 10.18 -0.48
N LEU A 95 -16.13 10.14 0.69
CA LEU A 95 -15.41 10.16 1.97
C LEU A 95 -14.47 8.96 2.12
N ALA A 96 -14.96 7.75 1.77
CA ALA A 96 -14.15 6.53 1.75
C ALA A 96 -12.94 6.66 0.81
N GLY A 97 -13.15 7.13 -0.43
CA GLY A 97 -12.04 7.38 -1.36
C GLY A 97 -11.06 8.44 -0.84
N GLY A 98 -11.55 9.43 -0.10
CA GLY A 98 -10.73 10.45 0.55
C GLY A 98 -9.81 9.89 1.61
N TYR A 99 -10.34 9.09 2.54
CA TYR A 99 -9.53 8.45 3.58
C TYR A 99 -8.47 7.51 2.97
N GLU A 100 -8.88 6.68 2.01
CA GLU A 100 -7.98 5.76 1.32
C GLU A 100 -6.83 6.48 0.59
N THR A 101 -7.16 7.57 -0.09
CA THR A 101 -6.15 8.38 -0.78
C THR A 101 -5.25 9.09 0.23
N LEU A 102 -5.78 9.62 1.33
CA LEU A 102 -5.00 10.29 2.38
C LEU A 102 -3.99 9.34 3.04
N GLU A 103 -4.42 8.13 3.39
CA GLU A 103 -3.55 7.15 4.04
C GLU A 103 -2.45 6.66 3.09
N SER A 104 -2.80 6.38 1.84
CA SER A 104 -1.81 5.96 0.84
C SER A 104 -0.84 7.10 0.49
N VAL A 105 -1.33 8.32 0.24
CA VAL A 105 -0.47 9.47 -0.08
C VAL A 105 0.37 9.86 1.13
N GLY A 106 -0.17 9.87 2.34
CA GLY A 106 0.54 10.28 3.56
C GLY A 106 1.66 9.35 4.01
N ILE A 107 1.52 8.04 3.79
CA ILE A 107 2.47 7.01 4.28
C ILE A 107 3.56 6.69 3.25
N VAL A 108 3.30 6.90 1.95
CA VAL A 108 4.28 6.57 0.90
C VAL A 108 5.55 7.42 1.06
N SER A 109 6.67 6.74 1.31
CA SER A 109 8.01 7.33 1.30
C SER A 109 8.36 7.85 -0.11
N MET A 110 8.97 9.03 -0.16
CA MET A 110 9.42 9.65 -1.42
C MET A 110 10.50 8.82 -2.12
N PHE A 111 11.30 8.05 -1.38
CA PHE A 111 12.27 7.12 -1.95
C PHE A 111 11.59 5.97 -2.69
N GLU A 112 10.56 5.35 -2.10
CA GLU A 112 9.75 4.32 -2.77
C GLU A 112 9.01 4.88 -3.98
N ARG A 113 8.49 6.12 -3.90
CA ARG A 113 7.84 6.80 -5.03
C ARG A 113 8.78 7.02 -6.22
N ARG A 114 10.09 7.17 -5.96
CA ARG A 114 11.13 7.25 -6.99
C ARG A 114 11.72 5.89 -7.36
N GLU A 115 11.03 4.80 -7.04
CA GLU A 115 11.50 3.44 -7.35
C GLU A 115 12.86 3.12 -6.71
N LYS A 116 13.09 3.65 -5.50
CA LYS A 116 14.35 3.51 -4.75
C LYS A 116 15.54 4.24 -5.38
N GLU A 117 15.27 5.22 -6.23
CA GLU A 117 16.29 6.17 -6.67
C GLU A 117 16.52 7.28 -5.63
N PRO A 118 17.79 7.67 -5.40
CA PRO A 118 18.13 8.73 -4.46
C PRO A 118 17.52 10.07 -4.89
N LYS A 119 17.41 11.00 -3.93
CA LYS A 119 16.92 12.36 -4.19
C LYS A 119 17.81 13.05 -5.24
N GLY A 120 17.27 13.26 -6.43
CA GLY A 120 17.96 13.99 -7.50
C GLY A 120 18.03 15.49 -7.26
N LYS A 121 18.75 16.22 -8.13
CA LYS A 121 18.77 17.68 -8.08
C LYS A 121 17.39 18.26 -8.38
N TYR A 122 16.90 19.12 -7.49
CA TYR A 122 15.61 19.77 -7.66
C TYR A 122 15.66 20.82 -8.79
N LYS A 123 14.85 20.63 -9.84
CA LYS A 123 14.82 21.51 -11.02
C LYS A 123 13.88 22.70 -10.80
N LYS A 124 14.44 23.86 -10.47
CA LYS A 124 13.69 25.12 -10.30
C LYS A 124 13.47 25.77 -11.67
N GLN A 125 12.21 26.07 -11.99
CA GLN A 125 11.83 26.74 -13.23
C GLN A 125 11.76 28.26 -13.05
N THR A 126 11.74 29.02 -14.15
CA THR A 126 11.40 30.45 -14.13
C THR A 126 9.89 30.65 -14.26
N TYR A 127 9.42 31.88 -14.03
CA TYR A 127 7.99 32.19 -14.15
C TYR A 127 7.44 31.98 -15.58
N ASP A 128 8.22 32.36 -16.60
CA ASP A 128 7.83 32.21 -17.99
C ASP A 128 7.69 30.74 -18.39
N VAL A 129 8.61 29.89 -17.90
CA VAL A 129 8.53 28.44 -18.10
C VAL A 129 7.34 27.87 -17.34
N PHE A 130 7.13 28.30 -16.10
CA PHE A 130 6.01 27.86 -15.26
C PHE A 130 4.64 28.04 -15.94
N ARG A 131 4.41 29.19 -16.56
CA ARG A 131 3.15 29.46 -17.28
C ARG A 131 2.88 28.48 -18.43
N GLN A 132 3.93 27.88 -18.98
CA GLN A 132 3.86 26.94 -20.09
C GLN A 132 3.81 25.48 -19.62
N ILE A 133 4.03 25.22 -18.32
CA ILE A 133 3.91 23.87 -17.75
C ILE A 133 2.48 23.38 -17.96
N THR A 134 2.37 22.14 -18.44
CA THR A 134 1.07 21.47 -18.56
C THR A 134 0.51 21.21 -17.15
N PRO A 135 -0.75 21.58 -16.88
CA PRO A 135 -1.41 21.22 -15.61
C PRO A 135 -1.31 19.71 -15.34
N LYS A 136 -1.05 19.33 -14.08
CA LYS A 136 -1.00 17.93 -13.66
C LYS A 136 -2.36 17.27 -13.89
N LYS A 137 -2.38 16.03 -14.38
CA LYS A 137 -3.62 15.25 -14.51
C LYS A 137 -4.12 14.81 -13.14
N LEU A 138 -5.43 14.94 -12.92
CA LEU A 138 -6.11 14.34 -11.78
C LEU A 138 -6.12 12.82 -11.90
N GLN A 139 -5.67 12.15 -10.85
CA GLN A 139 -5.69 10.71 -10.71
C GLN A 139 -6.80 10.32 -9.74
N GLN A 140 -7.45 9.18 -9.95
CA GLN A 140 -8.42 8.62 -8.99
C GLN A 140 -7.79 7.43 -8.27
N GLY A 141 -7.97 7.35 -6.96
CA GLY A 141 -7.43 6.26 -6.12
C GLY A 141 -6.00 6.51 -5.64
N ALA A 142 -5.40 5.47 -5.04
CA ALA A 142 -4.07 5.55 -4.44
C ALA A 142 -2.95 5.93 -5.46
N PRO A 143 -1.92 6.66 -5.01
CA PRO A 143 -0.79 7.19 -5.80
C PRO A 143 0.02 6.14 -6.55
N ILE A 144 -0.13 4.87 -6.21
CA ILE A 144 0.68 3.80 -6.73
C ILE A 144 -0.18 2.53 -6.80
N GLN A 145 -0.95 2.37 -7.88
CA GLN A 145 -1.01 1.03 -8.44
C GLN A 145 0.37 0.80 -9.03
N LYS A 146 1.29 0.16 -8.28
CA LYS A 146 2.44 -0.44 -8.96
C LYS A 146 1.77 -1.28 -10.05
N GLU A 147 2.13 -1.08 -11.31
CA GLU A 147 2.03 -2.21 -12.23
C GLU A 147 2.86 -3.26 -11.53
N ARG A 148 2.15 -4.17 -10.86
CA ARG A 148 2.74 -5.25 -10.10
C ARG A 148 3.75 -5.82 -11.05
N VAL A 149 5.03 -5.85 -10.66
CA VAL A 149 6.00 -6.64 -11.42
C VAL A 149 5.44 -8.03 -11.30
N GLN A 150 4.62 -8.42 -12.27
CA GLN A 150 4.16 -9.77 -12.45
C GLN A 150 5.46 -10.47 -12.74
N LYS A 151 6.14 -10.95 -11.70
CA LYS A 151 7.08 -12.05 -11.85
C LYS A 151 6.28 -13.03 -12.69
N LYS A 152 6.72 -13.24 -13.93
CA LYS A 152 5.99 -14.04 -14.91
C LYS A 152 5.51 -15.26 -14.16
N LYS A 153 4.18 -15.50 -14.11
CA LYS A 153 3.62 -16.70 -13.51
C LYS A 153 4.20 -17.87 -14.33
N ALA A 154 5.35 -18.37 -13.90
CA ALA A 154 5.97 -19.57 -14.44
C ALA A 154 5.02 -20.73 -14.11
N PRO A 155 5.00 -21.81 -14.92
CA PRO A 155 4.07 -22.91 -14.71
C PRO A 155 4.28 -23.44 -13.30
N ILE A 156 3.24 -23.31 -12.48
CA ILE A 156 3.32 -23.60 -11.07
C ILE A 156 3.58 -25.10 -10.92
N LYS A 157 4.78 -25.45 -10.48
CA LYS A 157 5.17 -26.83 -10.18
C LYS A 157 4.67 -27.16 -8.78
N ASP A 158 4.15 -28.37 -8.60
CA ASP A 158 3.70 -28.88 -7.30
C ASP A 158 4.76 -28.64 -6.18
N ILE A 159 4.29 -28.22 -5.00
CA ILE A 159 5.16 -27.84 -3.87
C ILE A 159 6.07 -28.99 -3.44
N LYS A 160 5.64 -30.25 -3.54
CA LYS A 160 6.47 -31.43 -3.20
C LYS A 160 7.64 -31.56 -4.17
N THR A 161 7.41 -31.28 -5.45
CA THR A 161 8.47 -31.28 -6.46
C THR A 161 9.47 -30.16 -6.21
N ALA A 162 9.01 -28.98 -5.78
CA ALA A 162 9.88 -27.85 -5.44
C ALA A 162 10.72 -28.11 -4.18
N ILE A 163 10.15 -28.78 -3.16
CA ILE A 163 10.88 -29.20 -1.96
C ILE A 163 11.99 -30.22 -2.29
N ALA A 164 11.73 -31.12 -3.25
CA ALA A 164 12.68 -32.15 -3.67
C ALA A 164 13.79 -31.63 -4.61
N ALA A 165 13.67 -30.41 -5.13
CA ALA A 165 14.67 -29.84 -6.03
C ALA A 165 15.98 -29.53 -5.29
N PRO A 166 17.15 -29.81 -5.90
CA PRO A 166 18.43 -29.49 -5.28
C PRO A 166 18.61 -27.97 -5.09
N PRO A 167 19.34 -27.56 -4.03
CA PRO A 167 19.55 -26.15 -3.73
C PRO A 167 20.26 -25.45 -4.89
N ALA A 168 19.64 -24.41 -5.46
CA ALA A 168 20.17 -23.67 -6.61
C ALA A 168 21.46 -22.87 -6.32
N SER A 169 21.88 -22.75 -5.05
CA SER A 169 23.03 -21.94 -4.63
C SER A 169 24.12 -22.78 -3.96
N SER A 170 25.38 -22.50 -4.29
CA SER A 170 26.58 -23.10 -3.70
C SER A 170 27.00 -22.50 -2.34
N ASN A 171 26.23 -21.54 -1.79
CA ASN A 171 26.55 -20.84 -0.55
C ASN A 171 25.96 -21.55 0.68
N GLU A 172 26.79 -21.93 1.66
CA GLU A 172 26.38 -22.69 2.86
C GLU A 172 25.27 -22.00 3.69
N LYS A 173 25.28 -20.66 3.78
CA LYS A 173 24.23 -19.92 4.50
C LYS A 173 22.89 -20.07 3.82
N SER A 174 22.85 -19.99 2.49
CA SER A 174 21.64 -20.18 1.69
C SER A 174 21.11 -21.61 1.80
N ALA A 175 21.99 -22.62 1.83
CA ALA A 175 21.61 -24.02 2.00
C ALA A 175 20.91 -24.30 3.34
N LYS A 176 21.37 -23.70 4.45
CA LYS A 176 20.72 -23.83 5.76
C LYS A 176 19.31 -23.23 5.77
N VAL A 177 19.15 -22.05 5.15
CA VAL A 177 17.83 -21.39 5.01
C VAL A 177 16.88 -22.25 4.19
N GLN A 178 17.33 -22.75 3.03
CA GLN A 178 16.50 -23.63 2.18
C GLN A 178 16.11 -24.92 2.91
N LYS A 179 17.01 -25.54 3.67
CA LYS A 179 16.70 -26.73 4.48
C LYS A 179 15.64 -26.44 5.55
N ARG A 180 15.71 -25.27 6.19
CA ARG A 180 14.70 -24.82 7.17
C ARG A 180 13.33 -24.65 6.50
N ILE A 181 13.27 -23.94 5.37
CA ILE A 181 12.02 -23.72 4.62
C ILE A 181 11.42 -25.04 4.13
N ALA A 182 12.23 -25.93 3.56
CA ALA A 182 11.80 -27.25 3.10
C ALA A 182 11.19 -28.09 4.24
N SER A 183 11.80 -28.05 5.43
CA SER A 183 11.27 -28.73 6.61
C SER A 183 9.93 -28.17 7.06
N GLU A 184 9.75 -26.83 7.01
CA GLU A 184 8.48 -26.19 7.35
C GLU A 184 7.38 -26.52 6.35
N LEU A 185 7.67 -26.49 5.04
CA LEU A 185 6.70 -26.85 4.00
C LEU A 185 6.29 -28.32 4.04
N THR A 186 7.22 -29.21 4.40
CA THR A 186 6.92 -30.63 4.60
C THR A 186 5.95 -30.82 5.75
N ALA A 187 6.17 -30.14 6.88
CA ALA A 187 5.27 -30.16 8.03
C ALA A 187 3.93 -29.47 7.75
N PHE A 188 3.92 -28.39 6.96
CA PHE A 188 2.70 -27.72 6.55
C PHE A 188 1.79 -28.63 5.73
N SER A 189 2.37 -29.42 4.82
CA SER A 189 1.63 -30.35 3.95
C SER A 189 0.85 -31.42 4.71
N THR A 190 1.16 -31.65 6.00
CA THR A 190 0.45 -32.59 6.87
C THR A 190 -0.68 -31.94 7.69
N ASP A 191 -0.71 -30.62 7.81
CA ASP A 191 -1.55 -29.92 8.81
C ASP A 191 -3.01 -29.67 8.37
N ASN A 192 -3.43 -30.08 7.16
CA ASN A 192 -4.79 -29.90 6.60
C ASN A 192 -5.42 -28.53 6.91
N LEU A 193 -4.64 -27.46 6.71
CA LEU A 193 -5.10 -26.09 6.89
C LEU A 193 -5.82 -25.60 5.64
N PRO A 194 -6.73 -24.60 5.75
CA PRO A 194 -7.44 -24.02 4.60
C PRO A 194 -6.54 -23.07 3.79
N PHE A 195 -5.27 -23.44 3.58
CA PHE A 195 -4.37 -22.74 2.67
C PHE A 195 -3.79 -23.68 1.63
N HIS A 196 -3.73 -23.20 0.40
CA HIS A 196 -3.09 -23.89 -0.72
C HIS A 196 -1.78 -23.17 -1.02
N VAL A 197 -0.65 -23.86 -0.88
CA VAL A 197 0.69 -23.27 -1.01
C VAL A 197 1.35 -23.74 -2.29
N PHE A 198 1.84 -22.79 -3.07
CA PHE A 198 2.48 -23.01 -4.36
C PHE A 198 3.82 -22.26 -4.43
N PRO A 199 4.83 -22.77 -5.16
CA PRO A 199 6.00 -21.98 -5.51
C PRO A 199 5.60 -20.79 -6.40
N GLY A 200 6.11 -19.61 -6.11
CA GLY A 200 5.72 -18.37 -6.80
C GLY A 200 6.57 -18.01 -8.02
N GLY A 201 7.40 -18.92 -8.54
CA GLY A 201 8.23 -18.67 -9.72
C GLY A 201 9.51 -19.51 -9.75
N ASP A 202 10.51 -19.05 -10.50
CA ASP A 202 11.80 -19.74 -10.67
C ASP A 202 12.69 -19.67 -9.42
N ASP A 203 12.35 -18.81 -8.45
CA ASP A 203 13.08 -18.62 -7.19
C ASP A 203 12.94 -19.80 -6.19
N GLY A 204 12.35 -20.92 -6.64
CA GLY A 204 12.14 -22.13 -5.84
C GLY A 204 11.19 -21.90 -4.67
N ILE A 205 11.52 -22.47 -3.50
CA ILE A 205 10.67 -22.42 -2.30
C ILE A 205 10.83 -21.14 -1.46
N GLN A 206 11.67 -20.19 -1.88
CA GLN A 206 11.89 -18.92 -1.15
C GLN A 206 10.76 -17.90 -1.38
N PHE A 207 10.00 -18.08 -2.45
CA PHE A 207 8.86 -17.25 -2.80
C PHE A 207 7.66 -18.16 -3.03
N LEU A 208 6.58 -17.95 -2.28
CA LEU A 208 5.39 -18.78 -2.32
C LEU A 208 4.17 -17.93 -2.66
N ASN A 209 3.28 -18.49 -3.48
CA ASN A 209 1.91 -18.03 -3.63
C ASN A 209 1.03 -18.87 -2.70
N ILE A 210 0.22 -18.21 -1.89
CA ILE A 210 -0.64 -18.84 -0.90
C ILE A 210 -2.07 -18.44 -1.23
N LEU A 211 -2.96 -19.42 -1.40
CA LEU A 211 -4.38 -19.17 -1.52
C LEU A 211 -5.04 -19.45 -0.18
N MET A 212 -5.76 -18.47 0.34
CA MET A 212 -6.54 -18.55 1.57
C MET A 212 -8.02 -18.42 1.23
N GLU A 213 -8.81 -19.39 1.65
CA GLU A 213 -10.26 -19.34 1.51
C GLU A 213 -10.87 -18.58 2.68
N GLY A 214 -11.93 -17.81 2.39
CA GLY A 214 -12.76 -17.19 3.40
C GLY A 214 -13.48 -18.22 4.26
N GLU A 215 -13.31 -18.16 5.58
CA GLU A 215 -13.95 -19.11 6.50
C GLU A 215 -15.50 -19.02 6.44
N PRO A 216 -16.22 -20.16 6.49
CA PRO A 216 -17.67 -20.18 6.56
C PRO A 216 -18.20 -19.39 7.76
N GLY A 217 -19.22 -18.56 7.54
CA GLY A 217 -19.80 -17.67 8.54
C GLY A 217 -19.05 -16.35 8.74
N SER A 218 -17.84 -16.20 8.18
CA SER A 218 -17.10 -14.93 8.22
C SER A 218 -17.65 -13.92 7.22
N ILE A 219 -17.29 -12.65 7.37
CA ILE A 219 -17.64 -11.59 6.39
C ILE A 219 -16.88 -11.72 5.06
N TYR A 220 -15.90 -12.63 4.99
CA TYR A 220 -15.10 -12.93 3.81
C TYR A 220 -15.45 -14.29 3.19
N GLU A 221 -16.50 -14.96 3.68
CA GLU A 221 -16.97 -16.25 3.16
C GLU A 221 -17.14 -16.22 1.63
N GLY A 222 -16.67 -17.28 0.97
CA GLY A 222 -16.72 -17.43 -0.49
C GLY A 222 -15.66 -16.62 -1.24
N GLY A 223 -14.79 -15.88 -0.54
CA GLY A 223 -13.61 -15.26 -1.10
C GLY A 223 -12.42 -16.20 -1.21
N LEU A 224 -11.62 -16.06 -2.27
CA LEU A 224 -10.31 -16.68 -2.43
C LEU A 224 -9.24 -15.58 -2.52
N PHE A 225 -8.43 -15.48 -1.48
CA PHE A 225 -7.38 -14.47 -1.37
C PHE A 225 -6.02 -15.08 -1.71
N GLU A 226 -5.37 -14.56 -2.74
CA GLU A 226 -3.98 -14.85 -3.07
C GLU A 226 -3.08 -13.95 -2.20
N LEU A 227 -2.03 -14.53 -1.62
CA LEU A 227 -0.99 -13.86 -0.87
C LEU A 227 0.37 -14.26 -1.43
N GLU A 228 1.28 -13.29 -1.52
CA GLU A 228 2.70 -13.53 -1.76
C GLU A 228 3.42 -13.64 -0.42
N TYR A 229 4.22 -14.68 -0.27
CA TYR A 229 5.02 -14.95 0.92
C TYR A 229 6.49 -15.10 0.52
N THR A 230 7.33 -14.20 1.04
CA THR A 230 8.76 -14.15 0.69
C THR A 230 9.61 -14.38 1.93
N PHE A 231 10.46 -15.40 1.89
CA PHE A 231 11.47 -15.63 2.92
C PHE A 231 12.70 -14.75 2.67
N PRO A 232 13.22 -14.03 3.68
CA PRO A 232 14.46 -13.28 3.53
C PRO A 232 15.68 -14.20 3.52
N SER A 233 16.80 -13.69 3.01
CA SER A 233 18.07 -14.43 2.91
C SER A 233 18.68 -14.83 4.26
N ASN A 234 18.22 -14.22 5.35
CA ASN A 234 18.62 -14.48 6.74
C ASN A 234 17.47 -15.07 7.59
N TYR A 235 16.44 -15.63 6.95
CA TYR A 235 15.39 -16.36 7.65
C TYR A 235 15.97 -17.50 8.52
N PRO A 236 15.49 -17.73 9.75
CA PRO A 236 14.34 -17.10 10.42
C PRO A 236 14.71 -15.94 11.37
N PHE A 237 15.91 -15.36 11.26
CA PHE A 237 16.32 -14.23 12.13
C PHE A 237 15.61 -12.92 11.79
N VAL A 238 15.17 -12.76 10.54
CA VAL A 238 14.26 -11.70 10.10
C VAL A 238 12.95 -12.33 9.66
N PRO A 239 11.80 -11.70 9.97
CA PRO A 239 10.50 -12.21 9.57
C PRO A 239 10.36 -12.30 8.04
N PRO A 240 9.50 -13.21 7.56
CA PRO A 240 9.08 -13.23 6.18
C PRO A 240 8.26 -11.98 5.84
N SER A 241 8.23 -11.63 4.55
CA SER A 241 7.33 -10.59 4.05
C SER A 241 6.08 -11.24 3.47
N VAL A 242 4.91 -10.73 3.85
CA VAL A 242 3.62 -11.19 3.34
C VAL A 242 2.86 -10.03 2.72
N HIS A 243 2.23 -10.28 1.59
CA HIS A 243 1.52 -9.27 0.82
C HIS A 243 0.25 -9.85 0.19
N PHE A 244 -0.89 -9.19 0.37
CA PHE A 244 -2.13 -9.56 -0.27
C PHE A 244 -2.06 -9.20 -1.75
N VAL A 245 -2.24 -10.21 -2.58
CA VAL A 245 -2.35 -10.08 -4.03
C VAL A 245 -3.77 -9.74 -4.42
N THR A 246 -4.71 -10.52 -3.90
CA THR A 246 -6.12 -10.26 -4.09
C THR A 246 -6.49 -9.06 -3.22
N PRO A 247 -7.08 -7.99 -3.79
CA PRO A 247 -7.56 -6.88 -3.00
C PRO A 247 -8.53 -7.35 -1.91
N ILE A 248 -8.38 -6.82 -0.70
CA ILE A 248 -9.26 -7.14 0.42
C ILE A 248 -9.69 -5.85 1.12
N TYR A 249 -10.92 -5.79 1.59
CA TYR A 249 -11.44 -4.69 2.39
C TYR A 249 -11.27 -5.03 3.88
N HIS A 250 -10.14 -4.61 4.45
CA HIS A 250 -9.73 -4.96 5.82
C HIS A 250 -8.87 -3.84 6.43
N TYR A 251 -9.13 -3.43 7.68
CA TYR A 251 -8.39 -2.32 8.32
C TYR A 251 -6.88 -2.57 8.45
N ALA A 252 -6.48 -3.81 8.74
CA ALA A 252 -5.06 -4.18 8.89
C ALA A 252 -4.30 -4.40 7.57
N VAL A 253 -4.99 -4.34 6.42
CA VAL A 253 -4.37 -4.53 5.09
C VAL A 253 -4.51 -3.23 4.30
N SER A 254 -3.41 -2.68 3.81
CA SER A 254 -3.41 -1.48 2.96
C SER A 254 -4.00 -1.76 1.57
N GLN A 255 -4.34 -0.70 0.82
CA GLN A 255 -4.83 -0.86 -0.56
C GLN A 255 -3.86 -1.56 -1.51
N THR A 256 -2.56 -1.42 -1.25
CA THR A 256 -1.53 -2.06 -2.07
C THR A 256 -1.31 -3.50 -1.67
N GLY A 257 -1.84 -3.97 -0.53
CA GLY A 257 -1.73 -5.36 -0.08
C GLY A 257 -0.80 -5.58 1.12
N HIS A 258 -0.10 -4.56 1.61
CA HIS A 258 0.71 -4.70 2.83
C HIS A 258 -0.15 -4.94 4.05
N ILE A 259 0.20 -5.95 4.84
CA ILE A 259 -0.45 -6.31 6.10
C ILE A 259 0.35 -5.82 7.30
N CYS A 260 -0.36 -5.30 8.30
CA CYS A 260 0.18 -4.85 9.57
C CYS A 260 -0.28 -5.80 10.67
N ILE A 261 0.59 -6.72 11.04
CA ILE A 261 0.36 -7.70 12.11
C ILE A 261 1.61 -7.80 12.98
N ASP A 262 1.41 -8.03 14.28
CA ASP A 262 2.47 -8.07 15.28
C ASP A 262 3.46 -9.23 15.05
N VAL A 263 2.98 -10.39 14.59
CA VAL A 263 3.78 -11.58 14.32
C VAL A 263 4.85 -11.36 13.25
N LEU A 264 4.68 -10.36 12.38
CA LEU A 264 5.66 -9.97 11.35
C LEU A 264 6.56 -8.81 11.79
N ARG A 265 6.43 -8.34 13.04
CA ARG A 265 7.17 -7.20 13.61
C ARG A 265 7.69 -7.55 15.00
N ASP A 266 7.08 -6.98 16.03
CA ASP A 266 7.59 -7.01 17.41
C ASP A 266 7.47 -8.40 18.05
N SER A 267 6.47 -9.17 17.65
CA SER A 267 6.23 -10.54 18.15
C SER A 267 7.00 -11.61 17.36
N TRP A 268 7.77 -11.23 16.33
CA TRP A 268 8.53 -12.21 15.55
C TRP A 268 9.63 -12.86 16.38
N SER A 269 9.75 -14.18 16.27
CA SER A 269 10.89 -14.91 16.80
C SER A 269 11.30 -16.05 15.83
N PRO A 270 12.59 -16.44 15.81
CA PRO A 270 13.08 -17.56 15.00
C PRO A 270 12.39 -18.93 15.22
N ALA A 271 11.63 -19.05 16.31
CA ALA A 271 10.86 -20.25 16.65
C ALA A 271 9.56 -20.36 15.86
N LEU A 272 9.02 -19.23 15.39
CA LEU A 272 7.81 -19.19 14.56
C LEU A 272 8.10 -19.75 13.17
N LYS A 273 7.07 -20.34 12.57
CA LYS A 273 7.10 -20.99 11.27
C LYS A 273 6.05 -20.39 10.34
N LEU A 274 6.12 -20.76 9.06
CA LEU A 274 5.11 -20.46 8.04
C LEU A 274 3.67 -20.69 8.57
N THR A 275 3.41 -21.86 9.15
CA THR A 275 2.10 -22.25 9.70
C THR A 275 1.61 -21.28 10.76
N ASP A 276 2.47 -20.82 11.67
CA ASP A 276 2.09 -19.92 12.77
C ASP A 276 1.70 -18.54 12.21
N VAL A 277 2.47 -18.04 11.25
CA VAL A 277 2.19 -16.78 10.55
C VAL A 277 0.86 -16.85 9.81
N LEU A 278 0.63 -17.90 9.03
CA LEU A 278 -0.62 -18.03 8.25
C LEU A 278 -1.84 -18.16 9.15
N LYS A 279 -1.75 -18.92 10.26
CA LYS A 279 -2.82 -18.99 11.26
C LYS A 279 -3.15 -17.62 11.83
N LYS A 280 -2.13 -16.83 12.18
CA LYS A 280 -2.33 -15.47 12.70
C LYS A 280 -2.94 -14.53 11.67
N ILE A 281 -2.59 -14.67 10.40
CA ILE A 281 -3.24 -13.92 9.32
C ILE A 281 -4.70 -14.35 9.19
N SER A 282 -5.01 -15.65 9.16
CA SER A 282 -6.41 -16.12 9.09
C SER A 282 -7.25 -15.60 10.25
N GLU A 283 -6.72 -15.67 11.47
CA GLU A 283 -7.38 -15.16 12.68
C GLU A 283 -7.68 -13.65 12.57
N LEU A 284 -6.68 -12.86 12.17
CA LEU A 284 -6.84 -11.42 11.96
C LEU A 284 -7.92 -11.11 10.92
N ILE A 285 -7.93 -11.85 9.81
CA ILE A 285 -8.82 -11.59 8.69
C ILE A 285 -10.24 -12.03 9.00
N HIS A 286 -10.45 -13.24 9.54
CA HIS A 286 -11.79 -13.76 9.77
C HIS A 286 -12.46 -13.21 11.04
N HIS A 287 -11.68 -12.70 11.98
CA HIS A 287 -12.17 -12.11 13.25
C HIS A 287 -11.65 -10.69 13.46
N PRO A 288 -11.95 -9.76 12.55
CA PRO A 288 -11.44 -8.39 12.59
C PRO A 288 -11.81 -7.65 13.90
N GLU A 289 -12.94 -7.99 14.50
CA GLU A 289 -13.46 -7.43 15.76
C GLU A 289 -12.66 -7.85 17.00
N VAL A 290 -12.02 -9.01 16.96
CA VAL A 290 -11.24 -9.55 18.11
C VAL A 290 -9.81 -9.01 18.07
N ALA A 291 -9.32 -8.72 16.87
CA ALA A 291 -7.89 -8.50 16.63
C ALA A 291 -7.39 -7.07 16.89
N ASP A 292 -8.25 -6.04 17.01
CA ASP A 292 -7.76 -4.71 17.40
C ASP A 292 -8.79 -3.82 18.13
N PRO A 293 -8.62 -3.59 19.46
CA PRO A 293 -9.34 -2.54 20.20
C PRO A 293 -8.70 -1.14 20.07
N ASN A 294 -7.51 -0.98 19.49
CA ASN A 294 -6.75 0.28 19.43
C ASN A 294 -6.04 0.45 18.07
N ALA A 295 -6.54 1.33 17.20
CA ALA A 295 -6.11 1.71 15.83
C ALA A 295 -4.61 1.61 15.39
N ASN A 296 -3.65 1.37 16.29
CA ASN A 296 -2.22 1.19 16.04
C ASN A 296 -1.87 0.05 15.06
N LEU A 297 -2.71 -0.98 14.90
CA LEU A 297 -2.48 -2.04 13.91
C LEU A 297 -3.17 -1.75 12.56
N SER A 298 -3.86 -0.63 12.43
CA SER A 298 -4.60 -0.29 11.23
C SER A 298 -3.69 0.30 10.15
N MET A 299 -3.67 -0.36 8.98
CA MET A 299 -3.18 0.23 7.74
C MET A 299 -4.21 1.18 7.12
N ARG A 300 -5.47 0.97 7.46
CA ARG A 300 -6.59 1.82 7.10
C ARG A 300 -7.39 2.19 8.35
N SER A 301 -6.99 3.27 9.00
CA SER A 301 -7.57 3.73 10.26
C SER A 301 -9.04 4.06 10.13
N TRP A 302 -9.48 4.59 8.98
CA TRP A 302 -10.91 4.87 8.76
C TRP A 302 -11.77 3.60 8.73
N LEU A 303 -11.20 2.48 8.30
CA LEU A 303 -11.86 1.17 8.32
C LEU A 303 -11.99 0.63 9.73
N SER A 304 -10.95 0.79 10.56
CA SER A 304 -11.00 0.45 11.97
C SER A 304 -12.06 1.28 12.70
N GLU A 305 -12.12 2.58 12.42
CA GLU A 305 -13.14 3.46 12.97
C GLU A 305 -14.54 3.10 12.46
N LEU A 306 -14.70 2.77 11.18
CA LEU A 306 -15.97 2.32 10.61
C LEU A 306 -16.43 1.01 11.26
N LEU A 307 -15.54 0.03 11.43
CA LEU A 307 -15.83 -1.22 12.13
C LEU A 307 -16.29 -0.96 13.58
N ARG A 308 -15.65 0.01 14.25
CA ARG A 308 -15.99 0.39 15.63
C ARG A 308 -17.32 1.12 15.75
N VAL A 309 -17.62 2.05 14.85
CA VAL A 309 -18.79 2.95 14.94
C VAL A 309 -20.02 2.38 14.24
N ASN A 310 -19.85 1.77 13.07
CA ASN A 310 -20.90 1.14 12.29
C ASN A 310 -20.42 -0.19 11.66
N PRO A 311 -20.34 -1.27 12.47
CA PRO A 311 -19.90 -2.58 11.99
C PRO A 311 -20.81 -3.15 10.89
N GLY A 312 -22.09 -2.73 10.82
CA GLY A 312 -23.03 -3.16 9.79
C GLY A 312 -22.59 -2.71 8.39
N ASP A 313 -22.20 -1.45 8.25
CA ASP A 313 -21.69 -0.89 6.99
C ASP A 313 -20.34 -1.51 6.64
N TYR A 314 -19.43 -1.65 7.61
CA TYR A 314 -18.15 -2.33 7.40
C TYR A 314 -18.37 -3.74 6.84
N ASN A 315 -19.21 -4.55 7.50
CA ASN A 315 -19.48 -5.93 7.12
C ASN A 315 -20.16 -6.02 5.75
N THR A 316 -21.04 -5.08 5.42
CA THR A 316 -21.69 -5.02 4.10
C THR A 316 -20.67 -4.72 3.00
N ASN A 317 -19.86 -3.66 3.20
CA ASN A 317 -18.82 -3.27 2.25
C ASN A 317 -17.76 -4.36 2.08
N ALA A 318 -17.38 -5.06 3.16
CA ALA A 318 -16.42 -6.16 3.11
C ALA A 318 -16.94 -7.34 2.28
N ARG A 319 -18.21 -7.73 2.45
CA ARG A 319 -18.84 -8.78 1.65
C ARG A 319 -18.95 -8.39 0.17
N GLU A 320 -19.34 -7.15 -0.12
CA GLU A 320 -19.41 -6.65 -1.49
C GLU A 320 -18.04 -6.63 -2.17
N ALA A 321 -17.02 -6.14 -1.47
CA ALA A 321 -15.64 -6.16 -1.96
C ALA A 321 -15.12 -7.59 -2.17
N THR A 322 -15.41 -8.51 -1.24
CA THR A 322 -15.03 -9.93 -1.36
C THR A 322 -15.65 -10.56 -2.61
N LYS A 323 -16.95 -10.35 -2.83
CA LYS A 323 -17.65 -10.85 -4.01
C LYS A 323 -17.07 -10.29 -5.31
N ARG A 324 -16.69 -9.01 -5.30
CA ARG A 324 -16.14 -8.31 -6.48
C ARG A 324 -14.71 -8.76 -6.81
N ASP A 325 -13.85 -8.81 -5.81
CA ASP A 325 -12.39 -8.90 -6.00
C ASP A 325 -11.85 -10.32 -5.75
N ALA A 326 -12.52 -11.11 -4.91
CA ALA A 326 -12.07 -12.43 -4.47
C ALA A 326 -13.06 -13.56 -4.78
N GLY A 327 -14.18 -13.29 -5.47
CA GLY A 327 -15.27 -14.25 -5.68
C GLY A 327 -15.01 -15.38 -6.69
N ILE A 328 -13.74 -15.72 -6.97
CA ILE A 328 -13.35 -16.83 -7.83
C ILE A 328 -13.15 -18.09 -6.98
N THR A 329 -13.64 -19.23 -7.46
CA THR A 329 -13.44 -20.51 -6.77
C THR A 329 -12.01 -21.02 -6.93
N LEU A 330 -11.59 -21.93 -6.04
CA LEU A 330 -10.27 -22.56 -6.13
C LEU A 330 -10.05 -23.27 -7.48
N ASP A 331 -11.07 -23.96 -8.00
CA ASP A 331 -10.98 -24.70 -9.26
C ASP A 331 -10.91 -23.78 -10.48
N GLU A 332 -11.67 -22.68 -10.47
CA GLU A 332 -11.57 -21.64 -11.49
C GLU A 332 -10.21 -20.96 -11.44
N TYR A 333 -9.69 -20.68 -10.25
CA TYR A 333 -8.35 -20.14 -10.08
C TYR A 333 -7.30 -21.10 -10.63
N LYS A 334 -7.39 -22.39 -10.31
CA LYS A 334 -6.47 -23.40 -10.82
C LYS A 334 -6.51 -23.49 -12.35
N THR A 335 -7.71 -23.56 -12.91
CA THR A 335 -7.92 -23.59 -14.37
C THR A 335 -7.34 -22.36 -15.05
N LYS A 336 -7.60 -21.16 -14.52
CA LYS A 336 -7.11 -19.88 -15.06
C LYS A 336 -5.58 -19.78 -15.04
N ASN A 337 -4.93 -20.42 -14.08
CA ASN A 337 -3.48 -20.38 -13.88
C ASN A 337 -2.76 -21.66 -14.35
N ASN A 338 -3.46 -22.59 -15.03
CA ASN A 338 -2.95 -23.89 -15.50
C ASN A 338 -2.28 -24.72 -14.39
N LEU A 339 -3.00 -24.90 -13.28
CA LEU A 339 -2.60 -25.63 -12.08
C LEU A 339 -3.15 -27.05 -11.99
#